data_AF-A0A2T0KIW4-F1
#
_entry.id   AF-A0A2T0KIW4-F1
#
_cell.length_a   1.000
_cell.length_b   1.000
_cell.length_c   1.000
_cell.angle_alpha   90.00
_cell.angle_beta   90.00
_cell.angle_gamma   90.00
#
_symmetry.space_group_name_H-M   'P 1'
#
loop_
_entity.id
_entity.type
_entity.pdbx_description
1 polymer ?
#
loop_
_entity_poly.entity_id
_entity_poly.type
_entity_poly.pdbx_seq_one_letter_code
_entity_poly.pdbx_strand_id
1 'polypeptide(L)'
;MSEQLGGYRRNVRDLLEWANASDPASPETFARRNLPRIGLYDSAGDTGQVALATGVMTSVPIFLRAGDIITNISVRSGATAAGTPTNYWFALYDDSAVPALLGQTGDQTSTAWAANTTKTLALASPVTVPRTGIYYVGIMVTATTPPTLLGSVAAPAIVTGERALSQSSGSSLTASAPLTITSTTAKQFVPYVVLT
;
A
#
# COMPACT_ATOMS: atom_id res chain seq x y z
N MET A 1 -47.49 -8.05 -29.06
CA MET A 1 -46.22 -8.59 -29.58
C MET A 1 -45.11 -7.98 -28.72
N SER A 2 -44.90 -8.55 -27.53
CA SER A 2 -43.93 -8.06 -26.55
C SER A 2 -42.62 -8.79 -26.79
N GLU A 3 -41.66 -8.13 -27.42
CA GLU A 3 -40.32 -8.68 -27.54
C GLU A 3 -39.68 -8.70 -26.15
N GLN A 4 -39.58 -9.91 -25.62
CA GLN A 4 -38.81 -10.27 -24.45
C GLN A 4 -37.34 -9.99 -24.74
N LEU A 5 -36.83 -8.86 -24.24
CA LEU A 5 -35.40 -8.53 -24.30
C LEU A 5 -34.61 -9.68 -23.68
N GLY A 6 -33.87 -10.38 -24.53
CA GLY A 6 -32.99 -11.48 -24.17
C GLY A 6 -32.01 -11.09 -23.06
N GLY A 7 -31.81 -12.02 -22.13
CA GLY A 7 -31.02 -11.83 -20.92
C GLY A 7 -29.66 -11.18 -21.15
N TYR A 8 -29.51 -9.99 -20.61
CA TYR A 8 -28.23 -9.29 -20.51
C TYR A 8 -27.42 -9.91 -19.36
N ARG A 9 -26.36 -10.67 -19.68
CA ARG A 9 -25.47 -11.36 -18.71
C ARG A 9 -24.20 -10.56 -18.36
N ARG A 10 -24.27 -9.24 -18.29
CA ARG A 10 -23.16 -8.40 -17.80
C ARG A 10 -23.70 -7.28 -16.92
N ASN A 11 -22.88 -6.86 -15.96
CA ASN A 11 -23.22 -5.86 -14.96
C ASN A 11 -23.77 -4.60 -15.64
N VAL A 12 -24.95 -4.18 -15.19
CA VAL A 12 -25.57 -2.90 -15.56
C VAL A 12 -24.57 -1.81 -15.22
N ARG A 13 -23.95 -1.21 -16.26
CA ARG A 13 -23.15 0.03 -16.21
C ARG A 13 -22.40 0.22 -14.88
N ASP A 14 -21.15 -0.23 -14.84
CA ASP A 14 -20.24 0.11 -13.75
C ASP A 14 -19.99 1.64 -13.79
N LEU A 15 -20.87 2.40 -13.14
CA LEU A 15 -20.84 3.86 -13.03
C LEU A 15 -19.61 4.37 -12.26
N LEU A 16 -18.79 3.48 -11.72
CA LEU A 16 -17.47 3.77 -11.15
C LEU A 16 -16.31 3.17 -11.95
N GLU A 17 -16.57 2.54 -13.11
CA GLU A 17 -15.53 2.03 -13.99
C GLU A 17 -14.59 3.15 -14.41
N TRP A 18 -15.08 4.38 -14.63
CA TRP A 18 -14.24 5.55 -14.96
C TRP A 18 -13.25 5.92 -13.84
N ALA A 19 -13.62 5.72 -12.58
CA ALA A 19 -12.74 5.99 -11.44
C ALA A 19 -11.61 4.94 -11.34
N ASN A 20 -11.85 3.72 -11.84
CA ASN A 20 -10.85 2.65 -11.97
C ASN A 20 -10.09 2.67 -13.32
N ALA A 21 -10.74 3.10 -14.41
CA ALA A 21 -10.22 3.19 -15.79
C ALA A 21 -9.40 4.47 -16.04
N SER A 22 -9.23 5.29 -15.01
CA SER A 22 -8.25 6.38 -14.97
C SER A 22 -6.79 5.85 -14.85
N ASP A 23 -6.53 4.63 -15.33
CA ASP A 23 -5.28 3.88 -15.24
C ASP A 23 -5.20 2.79 -16.33
N PRO A 24 -4.03 2.42 -16.88
CA PRO A 24 -2.78 3.16 -17.13
C PRO A 24 -2.77 3.75 -18.56
N ALA A 25 -1.68 4.41 -18.98
CA ALA A 25 -1.53 4.94 -20.35
C ALA A 25 -1.62 3.86 -21.46
N SER A 26 -1.56 2.57 -21.08
CA SER A 26 -1.74 1.43 -21.96
C SER A 26 -2.40 0.26 -21.19
N PRO A 27 -3.22 -0.57 -21.85
CA PRO A 27 -3.77 -1.81 -21.28
C PRO A 27 -2.69 -2.83 -20.86
N GLU A 28 -1.42 -2.62 -21.23
CA GLU A 28 -0.30 -3.50 -20.88
C GLU A 28 0.46 -3.11 -19.60
N THR A 29 0.22 -1.91 -19.04
CA THR A 29 0.93 -1.53 -17.81
C THR A 29 0.33 -2.25 -16.61
N PHE A 30 1.02 -3.28 -16.15
CA PHE A 30 0.65 -3.98 -14.92
C PHE A 30 0.82 -3.06 -13.70
N ALA A 31 -0.25 -2.91 -12.92
CA ALA A 31 -0.21 -2.27 -11.61
C ALA A 31 -1.29 -2.84 -10.67
N ARG A 32 -1.00 -2.83 -9.37
CA ARG A 32 -1.94 -3.13 -8.28
C ARG A 32 -1.92 -2.00 -7.27
N ARG A 33 -3.08 -1.66 -6.72
CA ARG A 33 -3.26 -0.55 -5.79
C ARG A 33 -4.14 -1.00 -4.64
N ASN A 34 -3.89 -0.48 -3.44
CA ASN A 34 -4.72 -0.79 -2.29
C ASN A 34 -5.93 0.14 -2.11
N LEU A 35 -5.85 1.38 -2.63
CA LEU A 35 -6.93 2.37 -2.55
C LEU A 35 -7.27 2.91 -3.95
N PRO A 36 -8.49 3.43 -4.16
CA PRO A 36 -8.79 4.22 -5.35
C PRO A 36 -7.94 5.50 -5.40
N ARG A 37 -7.71 6.04 -6.59
CA ARG A 37 -6.93 7.29 -6.76
C ARG A 37 -7.68 8.56 -6.36
N ILE A 38 -8.98 8.45 -6.09
CA ILE A 38 -9.84 9.55 -5.65
C ILE A 38 -9.96 9.55 -4.12
N GLY A 39 -10.09 10.73 -3.52
CA GLY A 39 -10.26 10.85 -2.06
C GLY A 39 -9.01 10.52 -1.23
N LEU A 40 -7.82 10.60 -1.84
CA LEU A 40 -6.53 10.41 -1.17
C LEU A 40 -5.98 11.69 -0.52
N TYR A 41 -6.63 12.83 -0.77
CA TYR A 41 -6.29 14.13 -0.17
C TYR A 41 -7.41 14.52 0.79
N ASP A 42 -7.06 15.16 1.91
CA ASP A 42 -8.07 15.87 2.68
C ASP A 42 -8.45 17.18 1.94
N SER A 43 -9.51 17.84 2.39
CA SER A 43 -9.97 19.10 1.79
C SER A 43 -8.96 20.25 1.88
N ALA A 44 -7.84 20.09 2.57
CA ALA A 44 -6.74 21.05 2.71
C ALA A 44 -5.55 20.77 1.76
N GLY A 45 -5.58 19.74 0.91
CA GLY A 45 -4.59 19.49 -0.16
C GLY A 45 -3.67 18.27 0.07
N ASP A 46 -2.47 18.27 -0.55
CA ASP A 46 -1.41 17.23 -0.34
C ASP A 46 -0.74 17.39 1.04
N THR A 47 -1.55 17.45 2.09
CA THR A 47 -1.10 17.58 3.48
C THR A 47 -0.35 16.33 3.92
N GLY A 48 -0.79 15.16 3.43
CA GLY A 48 -0.34 13.86 3.94
C GLY A 48 -0.70 13.69 5.42
N GLN A 49 -0.68 12.45 5.91
CA GLN A 49 -0.98 12.19 7.31
C GLN A 49 0.17 11.44 7.99
N VAL A 50 0.26 11.58 9.32
CA VAL A 50 1.28 10.91 10.14
C VAL A 50 1.00 9.42 10.16
N ALA A 51 1.63 8.71 9.24
CA ALA A 51 1.44 7.29 9.03
C ALA A 51 2.59 6.44 9.56
N LEU A 52 3.71 7.04 9.96
CA LEU A 52 4.92 6.34 10.35
C LEU A 52 5.42 6.83 11.71
N ALA A 53 6.05 5.93 12.45
CA ALA A 53 6.86 6.24 13.62
C ALA A 53 8.27 5.71 13.35
N THR A 54 9.27 6.37 13.92
CA THR A 54 10.68 6.03 13.67
C THR A 54 10.97 4.59 14.11
N GLY A 55 11.57 3.77 13.22
CA GLY A 55 11.90 2.38 13.51
C GLY A 55 10.69 1.46 13.72
N VAL A 56 9.51 1.85 13.23
CA VAL A 56 8.27 1.05 13.29
C VAL A 56 7.73 0.86 11.88
N MET A 57 7.33 -0.36 11.54
CA MET A 57 6.74 -0.65 10.24
C MET A 57 5.23 -0.42 10.28
N THR A 58 4.71 0.34 9.32
CA THR A 58 3.28 0.39 9.01
C THR A 58 2.98 -0.55 7.86
N SER A 59 1.99 -1.43 8.01
CA SER A 59 1.52 -2.33 6.96
C SER A 59 0.11 -2.01 6.51
N VAL A 60 -0.15 -2.18 5.22
CA VAL A 60 -1.46 -1.99 4.58
C VAL A 60 -1.81 -3.19 3.70
N PRO A 61 -3.09 -3.60 3.64
CA PRO A 61 -3.51 -4.70 2.80
C PRO A 61 -3.50 -4.30 1.31
N ILE A 62 -3.22 -5.24 0.43
CA ILE A 62 -3.36 -5.10 -1.03
C ILE A 62 -3.87 -6.39 -1.64
N PHE A 63 -4.84 -6.30 -2.55
CA PHE A 63 -5.36 -7.47 -3.24
C PHE A 63 -4.47 -7.81 -4.45
N LEU A 64 -3.95 -9.02 -4.47
CA LEU A 64 -3.10 -9.55 -5.55
C LEU A 64 -3.72 -10.80 -6.16
N ARG A 65 -3.43 -11.03 -7.45
CA ARG A 65 -3.91 -12.19 -8.20
C ARG A 65 -2.77 -13.18 -8.40
N ALA A 66 -3.09 -14.47 -8.37
CA ALA A 66 -2.12 -15.51 -8.71
C ALA A 66 -1.48 -15.25 -10.09
N GLY A 67 -0.16 -15.35 -10.17
CA GLY A 67 0.62 -15.07 -11.37
C GLY A 67 1.05 -13.61 -11.56
N ASP A 68 0.57 -12.67 -10.72
CA ASP A 68 1.13 -11.32 -10.67
C ASP A 68 2.64 -11.41 -10.34
N ILE A 69 3.48 -10.70 -11.10
CA ILE A 69 4.92 -10.60 -10.85
C ILE A 69 5.18 -9.21 -10.32
N ILE A 70 5.59 -9.10 -9.05
CA ILE A 70 5.86 -7.83 -8.39
C ILE A 70 7.37 -7.57 -8.42
N THR A 71 7.78 -6.44 -8.98
CA THR A 71 9.17 -6.01 -9.07
C THR A 71 9.42 -4.73 -8.29
N ASN A 72 8.42 -3.86 -8.12
CA ASN A 72 8.57 -2.58 -7.47
C ASN A 72 7.42 -2.27 -6.50
N ILE A 73 7.78 -1.52 -5.45
CA ILE A 73 6.82 -0.94 -4.50
C ILE A 73 6.94 0.59 -4.57
N SER A 74 5.82 1.25 -4.75
CA SER A 74 5.72 2.71 -4.82
C SER A 74 4.90 3.28 -3.68
N VAL A 75 5.45 4.28 -2.99
CA VAL A 75 4.82 5.03 -1.91
C VAL A 75 5.09 6.52 -2.11
N ARG A 76 4.11 7.37 -1.82
CA ARG A 76 4.26 8.84 -1.93
C ARG A 76 4.26 9.50 -0.57
N SER A 77 5.26 10.36 -0.33
CA SER A 77 5.25 11.28 0.81
C SER A 77 4.28 12.44 0.56
N GLY A 78 3.62 12.92 1.61
CA GLY A 78 2.84 14.17 1.60
C GLY A 78 3.71 15.37 1.96
N ALA A 79 3.12 16.37 2.62
CA ALA A 79 3.77 17.66 2.88
C ALA A 79 5.03 17.62 3.75
N THR A 80 5.23 16.57 4.56
CA THR A 80 6.43 16.45 5.42
C THR A 80 7.42 15.45 4.83
N ALA A 81 8.65 15.92 4.59
CA ALA A 81 9.78 15.12 4.16
C ALA A 81 10.36 14.27 5.30
N ALA A 82 11.13 13.23 4.96
CA ALA A 82 11.92 12.50 5.95
C ALA A 82 13.09 13.38 6.45
N GLY A 83 13.08 13.71 7.74
CA GLY A 83 14.18 14.42 8.41
C GLY A 83 15.31 13.45 8.76
N THR A 84 16.50 13.67 8.19
CA THR A 84 17.71 12.86 8.43
C THR A 84 17.43 11.35 8.53
N PRO A 85 16.94 10.71 7.45
CA PRO A 85 16.71 9.26 7.46
C PRO A 85 18.03 8.53 7.72
N THR A 86 17.93 7.40 8.39
CA THR A 86 19.05 6.47 8.64
C THR A 86 18.79 5.12 8.00
N ASN A 87 17.51 4.74 7.87
CA ASN A 87 17.05 3.53 7.20
C ASN A 87 15.66 3.79 6.62
N TYR A 88 15.38 3.26 5.44
CA TYR A 88 14.01 3.05 4.99
C TYR A 88 13.95 2.00 3.88
N TRP A 89 12.87 1.23 3.90
CA TRP A 89 12.61 0.17 2.94
C TRP A 89 11.11 -0.09 2.82
N PHE A 90 10.73 -0.81 1.76
CA PHE A 90 9.40 -1.37 1.59
C PHE A 90 9.48 -2.90 1.54
N ALA A 91 8.43 -3.57 2.00
CA ALA A 91 8.38 -5.02 2.04
C ALA A 91 7.01 -5.54 1.59
N LEU A 92 7.00 -6.74 1.02
CA LEU A 92 5.80 -7.48 0.64
C LEU A 92 5.70 -8.73 1.51
N TYR A 93 4.53 -8.93 2.11
CA TYR A 93 4.20 -10.08 2.95
C TYR A 93 3.03 -10.85 2.37
N ASP A 94 2.96 -12.13 2.68
CA ASP A 94 1.96 -13.06 2.17
C ASP A 94 0.54 -12.84 2.73
N ASP A 95 -0.38 -13.70 2.28
CA ASP A 95 -1.80 -13.66 2.62
C ASP A 95 -2.18 -14.54 3.82
N SER A 96 -1.19 -15.09 4.55
CA SER A 96 -1.43 -15.98 5.67
C SER A 96 -2.00 -15.23 6.89
N ALA A 97 -2.48 -15.99 7.89
CA ALA A 97 -3.02 -15.40 9.11
C ALA A 97 -1.96 -14.62 9.92
N VAL A 98 -0.69 -15.02 9.80
CA VAL A 98 0.48 -14.32 10.34
C VAL A 98 1.40 -14.02 9.17
N PRO A 99 1.21 -12.86 8.48
CA PRO A 99 1.83 -12.60 7.19
C PRO A 99 3.35 -12.79 7.22
N ALA A 100 3.87 -13.68 6.37
CA ALA A 100 5.30 -13.97 6.25
C ALA A 100 5.94 -13.13 5.15
N LEU A 101 7.20 -12.72 5.34
CA LEU A 101 7.94 -11.89 4.39
C LEU A 101 8.19 -12.66 3.09
N LEU A 102 7.75 -12.08 1.97
CA LEU A 102 8.00 -12.62 0.62
C LEU A 102 9.19 -11.92 -0.05
N GLY A 103 9.36 -10.63 0.21
CA GLY A 103 10.46 -9.86 -0.35
C GLY A 103 10.52 -8.46 0.24
N GLN A 104 11.69 -7.85 0.15
CA GLN A 104 11.92 -6.46 0.55
C GLN A 104 12.76 -5.73 -0.49
N THR A 105 12.67 -4.41 -0.48
CA THR A 105 13.58 -3.54 -1.22
C THR A 105 14.94 -3.48 -0.53
N GLY A 106 15.97 -3.00 -1.22
CA GLY A 106 17.21 -2.61 -0.55
C GLY A 106 16.98 -1.47 0.44
N ASP A 107 17.64 -1.49 1.59
CA ASP A 107 17.65 -0.36 2.51
C ASP A 107 18.28 0.86 1.82
N GLN A 108 17.64 2.01 1.99
CA GLN A 108 18.03 3.24 1.32
C GLN A 108 18.93 4.12 2.20
N THR A 109 19.22 3.69 3.43
CA THR A 109 20.13 4.36 4.37
C THR A 109 19.74 5.84 4.59
N SER A 110 20.64 6.77 4.27
CA SER A 110 20.48 8.22 4.41
C SER A 110 19.95 8.92 3.16
N THR A 111 19.49 8.17 2.16
CA THR A 111 18.95 8.76 0.92
C THR A 111 17.76 9.67 1.26
N ALA A 112 17.75 10.88 0.70
CA ALA A 112 16.68 11.84 1.01
C ALA A 112 15.32 11.39 0.44
N TRP A 113 14.27 11.50 1.26
CA TRP A 113 12.87 11.42 0.82
C TRP A 113 12.19 12.77 1.04
N ALA A 114 12.19 13.59 -0.02
CA ALA A 114 11.56 14.90 -0.03
C ALA A 114 10.03 14.83 0.14
N ALA A 115 9.40 15.94 0.48
CA ALA A 115 7.94 16.07 0.52
C ALA A 115 7.33 15.88 -0.88
N ASN A 116 6.06 15.49 -0.95
CA ASN A 116 5.28 15.37 -2.19
C ASN A 116 5.94 14.51 -3.28
N THR A 117 6.73 13.52 -2.86
CA THR A 117 7.62 12.75 -3.73
C THR A 117 7.26 11.27 -3.68
N THR A 118 7.03 10.69 -4.85
CA THR A 118 6.87 9.24 -4.98
C THR A 118 8.25 8.57 -4.94
N LYS A 119 8.42 7.60 -4.04
CA LYS A 119 9.53 6.66 -4.04
C LYS A 119 9.05 5.35 -4.62
N THR A 120 9.65 4.95 -5.73
CA THR A 120 9.48 3.65 -6.35
C THR A 120 10.78 2.88 -6.16
N LEU A 121 10.74 1.82 -5.36
CA LEU A 121 11.90 1.02 -5.01
C LEU A 121 11.74 -0.39 -5.57
N ALA A 122 12.82 -0.94 -6.10
CA ALA A 122 12.84 -2.32 -6.59
C ALA A 122 12.96 -3.30 -5.42
N LEU A 123 12.20 -4.39 -5.48
CA LEU A 123 12.43 -5.56 -4.64
C LEU A 123 13.79 -6.18 -5.00
N ALA A 124 14.47 -6.76 -4.01
CA ALA A 124 15.75 -7.42 -4.22
C ALA A 124 15.65 -8.59 -5.23
N SER A 125 14.47 -9.19 -5.34
CA SER A 125 14.13 -10.16 -6.38
C SER A 125 12.64 -10.04 -6.72
N PRO A 126 12.24 -10.25 -7.99
CA PRO A 126 10.83 -10.31 -8.36
C PRO A 126 10.07 -11.37 -7.55
N VAL A 127 8.86 -11.05 -7.10
CA VAL A 127 8.00 -11.96 -6.36
C VAL A 127 6.81 -12.35 -7.22
N THR A 128 6.72 -13.65 -7.55
CA THR A 128 5.53 -14.21 -8.21
C THR A 128 4.48 -14.54 -7.16
N VAL A 129 3.28 -13.99 -7.30
CA VAL A 129 2.16 -14.20 -6.38
C VAL A 129 1.60 -15.62 -6.58
N PRO A 130 1.69 -16.51 -5.56
CA PRO A 130 1.33 -17.91 -5.73
C PRO A 130 -0.18 -18.15 -5.73
N ARG A 131 -0.95 -17.33 -5.02
CA ARG A 131 -2.41 -17.48 -4.86
C ARG A 131 -3.06 -16.11 -4.84
N THR A 132 -4.30 -16.03 -5.31
CA THR A 132 -5.09 -14.79 -5.23
C THR A 132 -5.51 -14.56 -3.78
N GLY A 133 -5.30 -13.35 -3.26
CA GLY A 133 -5.57 -13.05 -1.85
C GLY A 133 -5.24 -11.63 -1.43
N ILE A 134 -5.37 -11.37 -0.13
CA ILE A 134 -5.00 -10.10 0.51
C ILE A 134 -3.62 -10.25 1.11
N TYR A 135 -2.65 -9.61 0.46
CA TYR A 135 -1.25 -9.51 0.86
C TYR A 135 -1.05 -8.21 1.65
N TYR A 136 0.15 -8.01 2.22
CA TYR A 136 0.47 -6.78 2.95
C TYR A 136 1.73 -6.11 2.42
N VAL A 137 1.67 -4.78 2.28
CA VAL A 137 2.85 -3.94 2.00
C VAL A 137 3.28 -3.28 3.29
N GLY A 138 4.52 -3.52 3.71
CA GLY A 138 5.18 -2.88 4.84
C GLY A 138 5.98 -1.66 4.41
N ILE A 139 5.89 -0.59 5.20
CA ILE A 139 6.59 0.68 5.01
C ILE A 139 7.30 1.01 6.32
N MET A 140 8.63 1.14 6.29
CA MET A 140 9.43 1.48 7.47
C MET A 140 10.37 2.64 7.15
N VAL A 141 10.42 3.61 8.06
CA VAL A 141 11.39 4.71 8.03
C VAL A 141 11.93 4.93 9.43
N THR A 142 13.25 4.98 9.57
CA THR A 142 13.95 5.45 10.78
C THR A 142 14.58 6.79 10.47
N ALA A 143 14.05 7.83 11.09
CA ALA A 143 14.35 9.24 10.82
C ALA A 143 14.14 10.06 12.09
N THR A 144 14.68 11.28 12.16
CA THR A 144 14.31 12.23 13.23
C THR A 144 12.85 12.65 13.09
N THR A 145 12.41 12.85 11.83
CA THR A 145 11.01 13.08 11.47
C THR A 145 10.65 12.15 10.31
N PRO A 146 9.86 11.09 10.52
CA PRO A 146 9.34 10.28 9.42
C PRO A 146 8.46 11.13 8.48
N PRO A 147 8.42 10.82 7.17
CA PRO A 147 7.59 11.56 6.24
C PRO A 147 6.11 11.32 6.53
N THR A 148 5.26 12.33 6.25
CA THR A 148 3.82 12.08 6.11
C THR A 148 3.59 11.32 4.81
N LEU A 149 2.53 10.52 4.72
CA LEU A 149 2.23 9.72 3.53
C LEU A 149 0.90 10.15 2.90
N LEU A 150 0.79 9.96 1.59
CA LEU A 150 -0.48 10.00 0.87
C LEU A 150 -1.33 8.78 1.23
N GLY A 151 -2.65 8.93 1.33
CA GLY A 151 -3.54 7.84 1.73
C GLY A 151 -4.93 8.34 2.11
N SER A 152 -5.70 7.52 2.81
CA SER A 152 -7.05 7.89 3.26
C SER A 152 -7.29 7.51 4.71
N VAL A 153 -8.19 8.23 5.38
CA VAL A 153 -8.65 7.88 6.72
C VAL A 153 -9.76 6.86 6.58
N ALA A 154 -9.55 5.65 7.10
CA ALA A 154 -10.56 4.61 7.12
C ALA A 154 -11.46 4.72 8.36
N ALA A 155 -12.72 4.30 8.22
CA ALA A 155 -13.53 3.98 9.38
C ALA A 155 -12.89 2.81 10.15
N PRO A 156 -13.04 2.75 11.48
CA PRO A 156 -12.70 1.54 12.22
C PRO A 156 -13.56 0.36 11.74
N ALA A 157 -13.16 -0.85 12.10
CA ALA A 157 -14.00 -2.04 11.91
C ALA A 157 -15.39 -1.81 12.51
N ILE A 158 -16.43 -1.93 11.69
CA ILE A 158 -17.83 -1.77 12.09
C ILE A 158 -18.41 -3.13 12.46
N VAL A 159 -17.95 -4.19 11.80
CA VAL A 159 -18.42 -5.56 12.02
C VAL A 159 -17.32 -6.41 12.65
N THR A 160 -17.71 -7.34 13.52
CA THR A 160 -16.79 -8.31 14.13
C THR A 160 -16.14 -9.16 13.04
N GLY A 161 -14.80 -9.24 13.07
CA GLY A 161 -14.01 -10.03 12.12
C GLY A 161 -13.44 -9.22 10.95
N GLU A 162 -13.78 -7.93 10.80
CA GLU A 162 -13.12 -7.06 9.83
C GLU A 162 -11.64 -6.87 10.20
N ARG A 163 -10.77 -6.96 9.19
CA ARG A 163 -9.33 -6.76 9.35
C ARG A 163 -9.01 -5.27 9.39
N ALA A 164 -7.97 -4.91 10.15
CA ALA A 164 -7.44 -3.56 10.12
C ALA A 164 -6.92 -3.21 8.71
N LEU A 165 -7.31 -2.05 8.19
CA LEU A 165 -6.86 -1.53 6.90
C LEU A 165 -5.50 -0.84 6.98
N SER A 166 -5.00 -0.60 8.19
CA SER A 166 -3.60 -0.26 8.43
C SER A 166 -3.23 -0.68 9.85
N GLN A 167 -1.97 -1.05 10.05
CA GLN A 167 -1.46 -1.43 11.36
C GLN A 167 0.04 -1.17 11.49
N SER A 168 0.50 -0.78 12.67
CA SER A 168 1.92 -0.72 13.01
C SER A 168 2.41 -2.05 13.61
N SER A 169 3.68 -2.38 13.40
CA SER A 169 4.34 -3.56 13.96
C SER A 169 5.85 -3.35 14.08
N GLY A 170 6.48 -4.10 14.98
CA GLY A 170 7.91 -4.00 15.27
C GLY A 170 8.29 -2.76 16.09
N SER A 171 9.58 -2.71 16.46
CA SER A 171 10.18 -1.60 17.21
C SER A 171 11.68 -1.57 16.91
N SER A 172 12.27 -0.37 16.89
CA SER A 172 13.71 -0.16 16.64
C SER A 172 14.22 -0.86 15.37
N LEU A 173 13.38 -0.94 14.33
CA LEU A 173 13.74 -1.55 13.06
C LEU A 173 14.83 -0.74 12.34
N THR A 174 15.71 -1.47 11.67
CA THR A 174 16.83 -0.93 10.87
C THR A 174 16.73 -1.49 9.45
N ALA A 175 17.83 -1.97 8.85
CA ALA A 175 17.90 -2.32 7.44
C ALA A 175 17.07 -3.55 7.00
N SER A 176 16.50 -4.32 7.94
CA SER A 176 15.78 -5.56 7.62
C SER A 176 14.34 -5.54 8.08
N ALA A 177 13.45 -5.94 7.19
CA ALA A 177 12.06 -6.22 7.50
C ALA A 177 11.94 -7.44 8.44
N PRO A 178 11.03 -7.40 9.43
CA PRO A 178 10.68 -8.58 10.21
C PRO A 178 10.26 -9.76 9.31
N LEU A 179 10.59 -11.00 9.70
CA LEU A 179 10.19 -12.18 8.94
C LEU A 179 8.67 -12.43 8.93
N THR A 180 7.98 -11.93 9.95
CA THR A 180 6.53 -12.02 10.08
C THR A 180 5.96 -10.74 10.67
N ILE A 181 4.72 -10.42 10.32
CA ILE A 181 3.96 -9.33 10.94
C ILE A 181 3.32 -9.86 12.22
N THR A 182 3.80 -9.38 13.37
CA THR A 182 3.26 -9.72 14.70
C THR A 182 3.15 -8.46 15.58
N SER A 183 2.50 -8.59 16.73
CA SER A 183 2.34 -7.49 17.71
C SER A 183 1.76 -6.22 17.10
N THR A 184 0.69 -6.38 16.33
CA THR A 184 0.13 -5.30 15.52
C THR A 184 -0.72 -4.35 16.35
N THR A 185 -0.71 -3.07 15.99
CA THR A 185 -1.63 -2.06 16.53
C THR A 185 -2.34 -1.39 15.37
N ALA A 186 -3.68 -1.41 15.37
CA ALA A 186 -4.47 -0.84 14.29
C ALA A 186 -4.25 0.67 14.16
N LYS A 187 -4.24 1.15 12.91
CA LYS A 187 -4.13 2.57 12.57
C LYS A 187 -5.32 2.97 11.71
N GLN A 188 -5.80 4.19 11.94
CA GLN A 188 -6.94 4.73 11.20
C GLN A 188 -6.56 5.20 9.80
N PHE A 189 -5.36 5.77 9.64
CA PHE A 189 -4.87 6.22 8.35
C PHE A 189 -4.26 5.07 7.56
N VAL A 190 -4.66 4.92 6.29
CA VAL A 190 -4.24 3.89 5.36
C VAL A 190 -3.37 4.50 4.27
N PRO A 191 -2.04 4.29 4.31
CA PRO A 191 -1.14 4.69 3.22
C PRO A 191 -1.56 4.12 1.87
N TYR A 192 -1.48 4.95 0.83
CA TYR A 192 -1.65 4.53 -0.55
C TYR A 192 -0.36 3.90 -1.08
N VAL A 193 -0.47 2.69 -1.64
CA VAL A 193 0.65 1.95 -2.23
C VAL A 193 0.30 1.48 -3.64
N VAL A 194 1.32 1.43 -4.50
CA VAL A 194 1.22 0.87 -5.85
C VAL A 194 2.31 -0.18 -6.03
N LEU A 195 1.93 -1.36 -6.52
CA LEU A 195 2.83 -2.43 -6.91
C LEU A 195 2.84 -2.56 -8.43
N THR A 196 4.02 -2.76 -9.01
CA THR A 196 4.24 -3.06 -10.43
C THR A 196 5.24 -4.19 -10.57
#